data_AF-A0AAC9NGG9-F1
#
_entry.id   AF-A0AAC9NGG9-F1
#
_cell.length_a   1.000
_cell.length_b   1.000
_cell.length_c   1.000
_cell.angle_alpha   90.00
_cell.angle_beta   90.00
_cell.angle_gamma   90.00
#
_symmetry.space_group_name_H-M   'P 1'
#
loop_
_entity.id
_entity.type
_entity.pdbx_description
1 polymer ?
#
loop_
_entity_poly.entity_id
_entity_poly.type
_entity_poly.pdbx_seq_one_letter_code
_entity_poly.pdbx_strand_id
1 'polypeptide(L)'
;MKTIKLALMCCVVAMTMTSCYTAKVAVGDTDLTMPVVEVNKKKNHALIAGLIPLNKGYKGSELADKKTNYVVKTQMSFVDGLLGCITFGIYTPTTTTIYVPMEDFKK
;
A
#
# COMPACT_ATOMS: atom_id res chain seq x y z
N MET A 1 -2.07 1.00 40.10
CA MET A 1 -0.91 1.43 39.27
C MET A 1 -0.57 0.46 38.13
N LYS A 2 -0.60 -0.87 38.32
CA LYS A 2 -0.22 -1.84 37.26
C LYS A 2 -1.15 -1.80 36.03
N THR A 3 -2.46 -1.66 36.24
CA THR A 3 -3.47 -1.55 35.17
C THR A 3 -3.35 -0.26 34.34
N ILE A 4 -3.08 0.88 34.99
CA ILE A 4 -2.86 2.17 34.31
C ILE A 4 -1.55 2.14 33.49
N LYS A 5 -0.48 1.54 34.05
CA LYS A 5 0.79 1.37 33.32
C LYS A 5 0.64 0.45 32.11
N LEU A 6 -0.15 -0.63 32.22
CA LEU A 6 -0.44 -1.54 31.11
C LEU A 6 -1.28 -0.86 30.01
N ALA A 7 -2.33 -0.12 30.39
CA ALA A 7 -3.14 0.63 29.44
C ALA A 7 -2.31 1.69 28.69
N LEU A 8 -1.45 2.42 29.40
CA LEU A 8 -0.55 3.40 28.80
C LEU A 8 0.43 2.75 27.80
N MET A 9 0.98 1.58 28.14
CA MET A 9 1.88 0.82 27.26
C MET A 9 1.16 0.33 25.99
N CYS A 10 -0.07 -0.19 26.12
CA CYS A 10 -0.88 -0.58 24.96
C CYS A 10 -1.20 0.59 24.04
N CYS A 11 -1.50 1.78 24.60
CA CYS A 11 -1.73 2.99 23.80
C CYS A 11 -0.48 3.41 23.02
N VAL A 12 0.70 3.38 23.66
CA VAL A 12 1.98 3.70 22.99
C VAL A 12 2.27 2.71 21.86
N VAL A 13 2.10 1.41 22.08
CA VAL A 13 2.29 0.39 21.05
C VAL A 13 1.32 0.59 19.88
N ALA A 14 0.03 0.83 20.17
CA ALA A 14 -0.98 1.08 19.14
C ALA A 14 -0.66 2.32 18.28
N MET A 15 -0.13 3.39 18.88
CA MET A 15 0.29 4.58 18.13
C MET A 15 1.51 4.30 17.24
N THR A 16 2.48 3.51 17.71
CA THR A 16 3.69 3.18 16.94
C THR A 16 3.43 2.23 15.76
N MET A 17 2.37 1.42 15.79
CA MET A 17 2.02 0.50 14.69
C MET A 17 1.31 1.16 13.50
N THR A 18 1.01 2.47 13.54
CA THR A 18 0.32 3.16 12.44
C THR A 18 1.21 3.44 11.22
N SER A 19 2.53 3.26 11.34
CA SER A 19 3.50 3.46 10.23
C SER A 19 3.67 2.20 9.37
N CYS A 20 2.58 1.66 8.83
CA CYS A 20 2.70 0.54 7.89
C CYS A 20 3.18 1.03 6.51
N TYR A 21 4.10 0.24 5.94
CA TYR A 21 4.91 0.53 4.77
C TYR A 21 4.11 1.13 3.60
N THR A 22 4.52 2.32 3.16
CA THR A 22 4.04 2.95 1.93
C THR A 22 5.24 3.19 1.02
N ALA A 23 5.24 2.57 -0.14
CA ALA A 23 6.21 2.83 -1.20
C ALA A 23 5.50 3.54 -2.34
N LYS A 24 6.15 4.56 -2.90
CA LYS A 24 5.73 5.21 -4.14
C LYS A 24 6.83 5.04 -5.18
N VAL A 25 6.46 4.66 -6.39
CA VAL A 25 7.37 4.49 -7.52
C VAL A 25 6.80 5.27 -8.69
N ALA A 26 7.58 6.24 -9.19
CA ALA A 26 7.28 6.96 -10.42
C ALA A 26 7.69 6.11 -11.63
N VAL A 27 6.84 6.09 -12.66
CA VAL A 27 7.10 5.41 -13.94
C VAL A 27 6.93 6.42 -15.07
N GLY A 28 7.95 6.53 -15.93
CA GLY A 28 8.02 7.53 -16.99
C GLY A 28 8.59 8.86 -16.52
N ASP A 29 8.21 9.95 -17.18
CA ASP A 29 8.66 11.31 -16.89
C ASP A 29 7.74 12.00 -15.85
N THR A 30 7.44 11.29 -14.76
CA THR A 30 6.57 11.76 -13.67
C THR A 30 7.40 11.94 -12.39
N ASP A 31 7.20 13.05 -11.69
CA ASP A 31 7.81 13.27 -10.38
C ASP A 31 6.84 12.92 -9.24
N LEU A 32 7.35 12.52 -8.08
CA LEU A 32 6.55 12.18 -6.90
C LEU A 32 5.88 13.41 -6.26
N THR A 33 6.30 14.61 -6.65
CA THR A 33 5.86 15.91 -6.12
C THR A 33 4.69 16.52 -6.90
N MET A 34 4.41 16.03 -8.10
CA MET A 34 3.40 16.61 -8.99
C MET A 34 1.96 16.26 -8.57
N PRO A 35 0.96 17.06 -8.97
CA PRO A 35 -0.45 16.76 -8.66
C PRO A 35 -0.90 15.54 -9.47
N VAL A 36 -1.27 14.48 -8.74
CA VAL A 36 -1.72 13.21 -9.32
C VAL A 36 -3.15 12.87 -8.89
N VAL A 37 -3.86 12.14 -9.75
CA VAL A 37 -5.22 11.64 -9.50
C VAL A 37 -5.23 10.12 -9.39
N GLU A 38 -6.01 9.60 -8.45
CA GLU A 38 -6.22 8.17 -8.29
C GLU A 38 -7.09 7.65 -9.44
N VAL A 39 -6.55 6.76 -10.26
CA VAL A 39 -7.29 6.16 -11.38
C VAL A 39 -7.76 4.75 -11.06
N ASN A 40 -6.95 3.97 -10.34
CA ASN A 40 -7.24 2.58 -10.05
C ASN A 40 -6.67 2.15 -8.70
N LYS A 41 -7.37 1.25 -8.02
CA LYS A 41 -6.95 0.67 -6.75
C LYS A 41 -7.23 -0.83 -6.74
N LYS A 42 -6.19 -1.64 -6.54
CA LYS A 42 -6.32 -3.10 -6.44
C LYS A 42 -5.60 -3.61 -5.20
N LYS A 43 -6.19 -4.64 -4.57
CA LYS A 43 -5.50 -5.42 -3.54
C LYS A 43 -4.67 -6.52 -4.18
N ASN A 44 -3.43 -6.62 -3.75
CA ASN A 44 -2.50 -7.67 -4.09
C ASN A 44 -2.43 -8.67 -2.93
N HIS A 45 -2.72 -9.93 -3.22
CA HIS A 45 -2.74 -10.99 -2.22
C HIS A 45 -1.42 -11.73 -2.27
N ALA A 46 -0.70 -11.76 -1.15
CA ALA A 46 0.54 -12.49 -1.04
C ALA A 46 0.52 -13.37 0.21
N LEU A 47 1.18 -14.52 0.10
CA LEU A 47 1.40 -15.46 1.17
C LEU A 47 2.83 -15.37 1.71
N ILE A 48 3.03 -15.88 2.91
CA ILE A 48 4.34 -16.03 3.57
C ILE A 48 5.08 -14.68 3.59
N ALA A 49 4.55 -13.72 4.36
CA ALA A 49 5.12 -12.38 4.53
C ALA A 49 5.38 -11.62 3.22
N GLY A 50 4.66 -11.95 2.13
CA GLY A 50 4.83 -11.33 0.83
C GLY A 50 5.69 -12.11 -0.17
N LEU A 51 6.23 -13.28 0.21
CA LEU A 51 7.16 -14.05 -0.62
C LEU A 51 6.47 -14.72 -1.82
N ILE A 52 5.24 -15.22 -1.63
CA ILE A 52 4.51 -15.95 -2.67
C ILE A 52 3.29 -15.13 -3.12
N PRO A 53 3.31 -14.50 -4.31
CA PRO A 53 2.13 -13.83 -4.83
C PRO A 53 1.05 -14.84 -5.22
N LEU A 54 -0.20 -14.60 -4.82
CA LEU A 54 -1.34 -15.45 -5.19
C LEU A 54 -1.94 -15.10 -6.55
N ASN A 55 -1.72 -13.88 -7.02
CA ASN A 55 -2.10 -13.47 -8.36
C ASN A 55 -0.88 -13.46 -9.30
N LYS A 56 -1.13 -13.47 -10.60
CA LYS A 56 -0.08 -13.38 -11.63
C LYS A 56 0.54 -11.96 -11.74
N GLY A 57 0.33 -11.10 -10.74
CA GLY A 57 0.58 -9.66 -10.83
C GLY A 57 -0.42 -8.95 -11.75
N TYR A 58 -0.38 -7.62 -11.72
CA TYR A 58 -1.15 -6.76 -12.61
C TYR A 58 -0.19 -6.00 -13.52
N LYS A 59 -0.57 -5.78 -14.78
CA LYS A 59 0.18 -4.88 -15.67
C LYS A 59 -0.10 -3.45 -15.26
N GLY A 60 0.93 -2.74 -14.78
CA GLY A 60 0.81 -1.34 -14.34
C GLY A 60 0.24 -0.43 -15.44
N SER A 61 0.62 -0.65 -16.69
CA SER A 61 0.09 0.09 -17.85
C SER A 61 -1.40 -0.15 -18.10
N GLU A 62 -1.92 -1.34 -17.80
CA GLU A 62 -3.35 -1.64 -17.92
C GLU A 62 -4.15 -0.94 -16.81
N LEU A 63 -3.58 -0.87 -15.61
CA LEU A 63 -4.18 -0.14 -14.48
C LEU A 63 -4.03 1.39 -14.59
N ALA A 64 -3.14 1.87 -15.46
CA ALA A 64 -2.94 3.27 -15.78
C ALA A 64 -3.68 3.70 -17.06
N ASP A 65 -4.65 2.91 -17.54
CA ASP A 65 -5.41 3.18 -18.77
C ASP A 65 -4.52 3.40 -20.01
N LYS A 66 -3.43 2.63 -20.13
CA LYS A 66 -2.40 2.71 -21.17
C LYS A 66 -1.64 4.04 -21.22
N LYS A 67 -1.70 4.85 -20.16
CA LYS A 67 -0.87 6.07 -20.05
C LYS A 67 0.59 5.70 -19.75
N THR A 68 1.51 6.49 -20.29
CA THR A 68 2.96 6.27 -20.18
C THR A 68 3.50 6.74 -18.83
N ASN A 69 2.90 7.77 -18.24
CA ASN A 69 3.33 8.36 -16.97
C ASN A 69 2.33 8.03 -15.87
N TYR A 70 2.81 7.37 -14.81
CA TYR A 70 1.98 7.06 -13.65
C TYR A 70 2.83 6.80 -12.40
N VAL A 71 2.23 7.01 -11.24
CA VAL A 71 2.83 6.74 -9.93
C VAL A 71 2.14 5.53 -9.32
N VAL A 72 2.91 4.49 -9.03
CA VAL A 72 2.45 3.31 -8.31
C VAL A 72 2.66 3.54 -6.83
N LYS A 73 1.59 3.51 -6.04
CA LYS A 73 1.65 3.53 -4.58
C LYS A 73 1.29 2.15 -4.05
N THR A 74 2.24 1.49 -3.41
CA THR A 74 1.98 0.26 -2.67
C THR A 74 1.91 0.59 -1.20
N GLN A 75 0.77 0.30 -0.58
CA GLN A 75 0.49 0.57 0.82
C GLN A 75 0.08 -0.72 1.52
N MET A 76 0.71 -0.97 2.67
CA MET A 76 0.22 -1.91 3.66
C MET A 76 -0.60 -1.13 4.70
N SER A 77 -1.85 -1.51 4.95
CA SER A 77 -2.62 -0.90 6.05
C SER A 77 -2.31 -1.58 7.38
N PHE A 78 -2.62 -0.91 8.49
CA PHE A 78 -2.53 -1.53 9.82
C PHE A 78 -3.37 -2.79 9.92
N VAL A 79 -4.57 -2.80 9.31
CA VAL A 79 -5.45 -3.98 9.27
C VAL A 79 -4.80 -5.13 8.51
N ASP A 80 -4.13 -4.83 7.39
CA ASP A 80 -3.41 -5.84 6.61
C ASP A 80 -2.22 -6.42 7.41
N GLY A 81 -1.49 -5.56 8.14
CA GLY A 81 -0.40 -5.98 9.04
C GLY A 81 -0.89 -6.81 10.23
N LEU A 82 -1.99 -6.37 10.87
CA LEU A 82 -2.64 -7.09 11.97
C LEU A 82 -3.12 -8.47 11.51
N LEU A 83 -3.71 -8.55 10.32
CA LEU A 83 -4.11 -9.81 9.73
C LEU A 83 -2.92 -10.72 9.44
N GLY A 84 -1.79 -10.15 8.98
CA GLY A 84 -0.50 -10.83 8.93
C GLY A 84 -0.11 -11.40 10.29
N CYS A 85 -0.14 -10.60 11.36
CA CYS A 85 0.20 -11.07 12.70
C CYS A 85 -0.71 -12.21 13.19
N ILE A 86 -2.03 -12.09 13.01
CA ILE A 86 -3.01 -13.11 13.44
C ILE A 86 -2.82 -14.41 12.65
N THR A 87 -2.47 -14.30 11.37
CA THR A 87 -2.22 -15.47 10.50
C THR A 87 -0.77 -15.96 10.58
N PHE A 88 0.03 -15.54 11.57
CA PHE A 88 1.46 -15.89 11.69
C PHE A 88 2.29 -15.58 10.43
N GLY A 89 1.92 -14.54 9.70
CA GLY A 89 2.56 -14.11 8.46
C GLY A 89 2.16 -14.94 7.25
N ILE A 90 1.22 -15.88 7.37
CA ILE A 90 0.80 -16.71 6.24
C ILE A 90 0.09 -15.86 5.18
N TYR A 91 -0.72 -14.88 5.57
CA TYR A 91 -1.46 -14.03 4.63
C TYR A 91 -1.13 -12.55 4.86
N THR A 92 -0.56 -11.90 3.85
CA THR A 92 -0.07 -10.52 3.93
C THR A 92 -0.58 -9.72 2.73
N PRO A 93 -1.82 -9.22 2.79
CA PRO A 93 -2.38 -8.43 1.70
C PRO A 93 -1.69 -7.06 1.62
N THR A 94 -1.47 -6.56 0.42
CA THR A 94 -0.99 -5.20 0.16
C THR A 94 -1.95 -4.50 -0.80
N THR A 95 -2.08 -3.19 -0.72
CA THR A 95 -2.94 -2.41 -1.62
C THR A 95 -2.07 -1.63 -2.58
N THR A 96 -2.26 -1.82 -3.88
CA THR A 96 -1.59 -1.06 -4.94
C THR A 96 -2.59 -0.08 -5.54
N THR A 97 -2.30 1.21 -5.42
CA THR A 97 -3.05 2.29 -6.02
C THR A 97 -2.21 2.92 -7.13
N ILE A 98 -2.82 3.13 -8.29
CA ILE A 98 -2.21 3.81 -9.42
C ILE A 98 -2.73 5.23 -9.46
N TYR A 99 -1.79 6.15 -9.56
CA TYR A 99 -2.05 7.56 -9.75
C TYR A 99 -1.52 8.02 -11.11
N VAL A 100 -2.23 8.92 -11.76
CA VAL A 100 -1.82 9.52 -13.03
C VAL A 100 -1.66 11.03 -12.85
N PRO A 101 -0.65 11.67 -13.47
CA PRO A 101 -0.55 13.12 -13.53
C PRO A 101 -1.84 13.81 -14.01
N MET A 102 -2.19 14.93 -13.39
CA MET A 102 -3.36 15.73 -13.81
C MET A 102 -3.29 16.18 -15.27
N GLU A 103 -2.09 16.44 -15.78
CA GLU A 103 -1.82 16.85 -17.16
C GLU A 103 -2.21 15.77 -18.16
N ASP A 104 -1.90 14.52 -17.83
CA ASP A 104 -2.23 13.37 -18.67
C ASP A 104 -3.69 12.94 -18.51
N PHE A 105 -4.38 13.28 -17.42
CA PHE A 105 -5.80 12.94 -17.21
C PHE A 105 -6.75 13.80 -18.07
N LYS A 106 -6.40 15.05 -18.35
CA LYS A 106 -7.23 15.98 -19.14
C LYS A 106 -7.17 15.78 -20.66
N LYS A 107 -6.26 14.94 -21.13
CA LYS A 107 -5.99 14.69 -22.55
C LYS A 107 -6.69 13.41 -23.01
#